data_AF-A0A9W8QHJ4-F1
#
_entry.id   AF-A0A9W8QHJ4-F1
#
_cell.length_a   1.000
_cell.length_b   1.000
_cell.length_c   1.000
_cell.angle_alpha   90.00
_cell.angle_beta   90.00
_cell.angle_gamma   90.00
#
_symmetry.space_group_name_H-M   'P 1'
#
loop_
_entity.id
_entity.type
_entity.pdbx_description
1 polymer ?
#
loop_
_entity_poly.entity_id
_entity_poly.type
_entity_poly.pdbx_seq_one_letter_code
_entity_poly.pdbx_strand_id
1 'polypeptide(L)'
;MAASKSVIPRFLLPLQSPLWRGLRAPPVSQHIRVRYASSSSSSQADGKPIVLEKPAKFNPPSHGSRLKSKALPKHYSPPLSEAEIKVRSQRSYPGMMAPEGSWQHWFWHSKLLHTFITMGTLLAMAIYTFFMNYAYNSPYKELVPPTSTLFTDPGYFFVAWKEVILSHEKDKALKAGEHRTRHVDDVAKRRYYMKAHGIEPKDPVTMVFGKGDQRSEAEIEAVALGREMPEKTPEEEAAGKRKKWFGIF
;
A
#
# COMPACT_ATOMS: atom_id res chain seq x y z
N MET A 1 29.06 -50.60 -1.24
CA MET A 1 29.41 -49.52 -2.17
C MET A 1 29.18 -48.18 -1.48
N ALA A 2 30.25 -47.47 -1.12
CA ALA A 2 30.16 -46.21 -0.37
C ALA A 2 30.13 -45.02 -1.35
N ALA A 3 29.08 -44.21 -1.29
CA ALA A 3 28.94 -43.01 -2.12
C ALA A 3 29.85 -41.89 -1.59
N SER A 4 30.80 -41.46 -2.41
CA SER A 4 31.64 -40.29 -2.15
C SER A 4 30.80 -39.01 -2.24
N LYS A 5 30.68 -38.28 -1.13
CA LYS A 5 30.07 -36.94 -1.12
C LYS A 5 31.05 -35.96 -1.77
N SER A 6 30.82 -35.58 -3.03
CA SER A 6 31.59 -34.54 -3.68
C SER A 6 31.24 -33.17 -3.09
N VAL A 7 32.20 -32.53 -2.43
CA VAL A 7 32.08 -31.12 -2.00
C VAL A 7 32.33 -30.26 -3.23
N ILE A 8 31.26 -29.82 -3.89
CA ILE A 8 31.35 -28.95 -5.07
C ILE A 8 31.89 -27.58 -4.63
N PRO A 9 33.01 -27.10 -5.19
CA PRO A 9 33.56 -25.82 -4.81
C PRO A 9 32.67 -24.66 -5.27
N ARG A 10 32.52 -23.64 -4.42
CA ARG A 10 31.54 -22.55 -4.55
C ARG A 10 31.65 -21.69 -5.82
N PHE A 11 32.75 -21.76 -6.55
CA PHE A 11 32.92 -21.05 -7.83
C PHE A 11 32.23 -21.76 -9.02
N LEU A 12 31.81 -23.02 -8.86
CA LEU A 12 31.01 -23.74 -9.86
C LEU A 12 29.50 -23.52 -9.68
N LEU A 13 29.09 -22.88 -8.58
CA LEU A 13 27.70 -22.51 -8.37
C LEU A 13 27.51 -21.07 -8.87
N PRO A 14 26.46 -20.79 -9.67
CA PRO A 14 26.20 -19.44 -10.16
C PRO A 14 25.95 -18.51 -8.96
N LEU A 15 26.96 -17.69 -8.66
CA LEU A 15 26.89 -16.63 -7.68
C LEU A 15 25.93 -15.56 -8.23
N GLN A 16 24.66 -15.68 -7.83
CA GLN A 16 23.61 -14.67 -7.98
C GLN A 16 23.21 -14.34 -9.42
N SER A 17 22.14 -14.99 -9.90
CA SER A 17 21.43 -14.54 -11.09
C SER A 17 20.78 -13.17 -10.84
N PRO A 18 20.88 -12.21 -11.79
CA PRO A 18 20.39 -10.84 -11.62
C PRO A 18 18.86 -10.73 -11.48
N LEU A 19 18.13 -11.82 -11.69
CA LEU A 19 16.66 -11.89 -11.62
C LEU A 19 16.10 -11.90 -10.18
N TRP A 20 16.93 -12.13 -9.16
CA TRP A 20 16.49 -12.19 -7.74
C TRP A 20 16.90 -10.98 -6.89
N ARG A 21 17.31 -9.86 -7.50
CA ARG A 21 17.71 -8.63 -6.78
C ARG A 21 16.55 -7.80 -6.21
N GLY A 22 15.30 -8.19 -6.46
CA GLY A 22 14.11 -7.36 -6.16
C GLY A 22 13.56 -7.41 -4.74
N LEU A 23 14.03 -8.33 -3.87
CA LEU A 23 13.54 -8.44 -2.51
C LEU A 23 14.72 -8.58 -1.53
N ARG A 24 15.23 -7.46 -1.02
CA ARG A 24 16.20 -7.48 0.08
C ARG A 24 15.74 -6.61 1.24
N ALA A 25 15.21 -7.29 2.26
CA ALA A 25 15.25 -6.82 3.64
C ALA A 25 16.73 -6.68 4.10
N PRO A 26 17.05 -5.74 5.00
CA PRO A 26 18.43 -5.45 5.39
C PRO A 26 19.11 -6.67 6.05
N PRO A 27 20.40 -6.94 5.77
CA PRO A 27 21.08 -8.11 6.33
C PRO A 27 21.37 -7.92 7.81
N VAL A 28 20.74 -8.73 8.65
CA VAL A 28 21.18 -9.00 10.02
C VAL A 28 22.54 -9.72 9.92
N SER A 29 23.58 -9.07 10.44
CA SER A 29 24.92 -9.61 10.60
C SER A 29 24.89 -10.82 11.53
N GLN A 30 24.90 -12.03 10.97
CA GLN A 30 25.15 -13.26 11.73
C GLN A 30 26.64 -13.63 11.59
N HIS A 31 27.48 -13.05 12.46
CA HIS A 31 28.82 -13.56 12.69
C HIS A 31 28.73 -14.91 13.42
N ILE A 32 28.84 -16.01 12.67
CA ILE A 32 29.04 -17.35 13.23
C ILE A 32 30.50 -17.45 13.69
N ARG A 33 30.75 -17.38 15.00
CA ARG A 33 32.07 -17.69 15.60
C ARG A 33 32.19 -19.20 15.77
N VAL A 34 32.98 -19.85 14.93
CA VAL A 34 33.41 -21.24 15.16
C VAL A 34 34.63 -21.21 16.09
N ARG A 35 34.45 -21.67 17.34
CA ARG A 35 35.56 -21.93 18.28
C ARG A 35 36.00 -23.38 18.11
N TYR A 36 37.25 -23.61 17.75
CA TYR A 36 37.88 -24.92 17.89
C TYR A 36 38.46 -25.02 19.31
N ALA A 37 37.89 -25.90 20.11
CA ALA A 37 38.45 -26.31 21.40
C ALA A 37 39.27 -27.58 21.17
N SER A 38 40.57 -27.53 21.49
CA SER A 38 41.31 -28.71 21.91
C SER A 38 42.29 -28.30 23.00
N SER A 39 41.99 -28.79 24.19
CA SER A 39 42.80 -28.80 25.39
C SER A 39 44.04 -29.68 25.23
N SER A 40 45.22 -29.19 25.62
CA SER A 40 46.20 -29.98 26.39
C SER A 40 47.39 -29.12 26.83
N SER A 41 47.49 -28.98 28.16
CA SER A 41 48.69 -28.98 29.01
C SER A 41 49.95 -28.18 28.66
N SER A 42 50.32 -27.38 29.65
CA SER A 42 51.62 -26.75 29.96
C SER A 42 52.83 -27.68 30.02
N SER A 43 54.01 -27.03 29.99
CA SER A 43 55.41 -27.50 30.17
C SER A 43 56.01 -28.21 28.93
N GLN A 44 57.20 -27.87 28.41
CA GLN A 44 58.46 -27.48 29.06
C GLN A 44 59.38 -26.74 28.07
N ALA A 45 60.38 -26.08 28.64
CA ALA A 45 61.46 -25.38 27.96
C ALA A 45 62.45 -26.33 27.22
N ASP A 46 63.24 -25.70 26.36
CA ASP A 46 64.55 -26.09 25.80
C ASP A 46 64.65 -27.05 24.60
N GLY A 47 65.28 -26.55 23.51
CA GLY A 47 66.03 -27.38 22.55
C GLY A 47 65.56 -27.51 21.09
N LYS A 48 64.80 -26.57 20.50
CA LYS A 48 64.37 -26.66 19.07
C LYS A 48 65.18 -25.71 18.16
N PRO A 49 65.60 -26.15 16.95
CA PRO A 49 66.56 -25.43 16.11
C PRO A 49 66.04 -24.06 15.68
N ILE A 50 66.93 -23.05 15.66
CA ILE A 50 66.66 -21.73 15.09
C ILE A 50 66.17 -21.90 13.65
N VAL A 51 64.88 -21.69 13.45
CA VAL A 51 64.27 -21.62 12.12
C VAL A 51 64.29 -20.14 11.74
N LEU A 52 65.02 -19.80 10.67
CA LEU A 52 65.09 -18.45 10.12
C LEU A 52 63.66 -17.91 9.90
N GLU A 53 63.38 -16.75 10.46
CA GLU A 53 62.10 -16.07 10.25
C GLU A 53 61.93 -15.81 8.75
N LYS A 54 60.82 -16.29 8.17
CA LYS A 54 60.55 -16.05 6.75
C LYS A 54 60.49 -14.53 6.52
N PRO A 55 61.21 -13.98 5.53
CA PRO A 55 61.21 -12.55 5.29
C PRO A 55 59.78 -12.06 5.03
N ALA A 56 59.48 -10.84 5.50
CA ALA A 56 58.18 -10.23 5.36
C ALA A 56 57.71 -10.32 3.90
N LYS A 57 56.61 -11.04 3.68
CA LYS A 57 56.06 -11.23 2.33
C LYS A 57 55.70 -9.85 1.78
N PHE A 58 56.35 -9.46 0.68
CA PHE A 58 56.10 -8.20 -0.01
C PHE A 58 54.65 -8.16 -0.46
N ASN A 59 53.83 -7.39 0.28
CA ASN A 59 52.49 -7.06 -0.13
C ASN A 59 52.60 -5.74 -0.90
N PRO A 60 52.52 -5.76 -2.24
CA PRO A 60 52.50 -4.51 -2.99
C PRO A 60 51.35 -3.65 -2.44
N PRO A 61 51.49 -2.31 -2.42
CA PRO A 61 50.43 -1.44 -1.93
C PRO A 61 49.14 -1.80 -2.66
N SER A 62 48.24 -2.51 -1.96
CA SER A 62 46.91 -2.78 -2.46
C SER A 62 46.29 -1.42 -2.66
N HIS A 63 45.84 -1.14 -3.89
CA HIS A 63 45.22 0.11 -4.25
C HIS A 63 44.34 0.62 -3.10
N GLY A 64 44.67 1.79 -2.57
CA GLY A 64 44.03 2.30 -1.37
C GLY A 64 42.52 2.23 -1.50
N SER A 65 41.83 1.70 -0.49
CA SER A 65 40.36 1.62 -0.43
C SER A 65 39.67 2.99 -0.56
N ARG A 66 40.46 4.06 -0.48
CA ARG A 66 40.04 5.44 -0.65
C ARG A 66 39.97 5.75 -2.14
N LEU A 67 38.74 5.85 -2.65
CA LEU A 67 38.47 6.51 -3.92
C LEU A 67 39.22 7.85 -3.92
N LYS A 68 40.05 8.09 -4.95
CA LYS A 68 40.73 9.38 -5.11
C LYS A 68 39.69 10.48 -4.97
N SER A 69 40.02 11.50 -4.16
CA SER A 69 39.19 12.69 -3.95
C SER A 69 38.59 13.17 -5.28
N LYS A 70 37.38 13.74 -5.24
CA LYS A 70 36.44 14.09 -6.33
C LYS A 70 36.98 14.88 -7.53
N ALA A 71 38.29 15.01 -7.71
CA ALA A 71 38.92 15.46 -8.93
C ALA A 71 38.56 14.48 -10.06
N LEU A 72 37.61 14.91 -10.90
CA LEU A 72 37.36 14.29 -12.19
C LEU A 72 38.70 14.13 -12.93
N PRO A 73 38.89 13.05 -13.69
CA PRO A 73 40.10 12.87 -14.49
C PRO A 73 40.35 14.12 -15.33
N LYS A 74 41.53 14.72 -15.14
CA LYS A 74 41.89 15.98 -15.78
C LYS A 74 41.99 15.74 -17.28
N HIS A 75 41.02 16.24 -18.03
CA HIS A 75 41.04 16.17 -19.48
C HIS A 75 42.10 17.16 -19.98
N TYR A 76 43.14 16.67 -20.65
CA TYR A 76 44.30 17.49 -21.09
C TYR A 76 44.03 18.31 -22.35
N SER A 77 42.80 18.35 -22.87
CA SER A 77 42.46 19.26 -23.96
C SER A 77 42.30 20.69 -23.45
N PRO A 78 42.47 21.69 -24.33
CA PRO A 78 41.95 23.02 -24.08
C PRO A 78 40.47 22.98 -23.63
N PRO A 79 40.03 23.92 -22.77
CA PRO A 79 38.62 24.04 -22.42
C PRO A 79 37.83 24.34 -23.69
N LEU A 80 36.71 23.63 -23.87
CA LEU A 80 35.84 23.83 -25.03
C LEU A 80 35.21 25.22 -24.99
N SER A 81 35.15 25.90 -26.13
CA SER A 81 34.38 27.13 -26.25
C SER A 81 32.87 26.85 -26.08
N GLU A 82 32.11 27.83 -25.61
CA GLU A 82 30.65 27.65 -25.43
C GLU A 82 29.94 27.30 -26.75
N ALA A 83 30.47 27.80 -27.88
CA ALA A 83 29.96 27.49 -29.21
C ALA A 83 30.19 26.01 -29.56
N GLU A 84 31.39 25.47 -29.28
CA GLU A 84 31.71 24.06 -29.51
C GLU A 84 30.87 23.12 -28.65
N ILE A 85 30.58 23.51 -27.40
CA ILE A 85 29.72 22.73 -26.50
C ILE A 85 28.31 22.60 -27.09
N LYS A 86 27.74 23.70 -27.60
CA LYS A 86 26.41 23.71 -28.23
C LYS A 86 26.38 22.88 -29.52
N VAL A 87 27.43 22.96 -30.34
CA VAL A 87 27.54 22.13 -31.56
C VAL A 87 27.64 20.65 -31.21
N ARG A 88 28.39 20.32 -30.16
CA ARG A 88 28.53 18.93 -29.69
C ARG A 88 27.23 18.38 -29.09
N SER A 89 26.45 19.19 -28.36
CA SER A 89 25.17 18.74 -27.79
C SER A 89 24.09 18.53 -28.85
N GLN A 90 24.16 19.24 -29.98
CA GLN A 90 23.26 19.07 -31.12
C GLN A 90 23.65 17.92 -32.06
N ARG A 91 24.85 17.33 -31.90
CA ARG A 91 25.36 16.28 -32.78
C ARG A 91 24.70 14.94 -32.46
N SER A 92 23.95 14.40 -33.42
CA SER A 92 23.35 13.07 -33.31
C SER A 92 24.34 11.98 -33.72
N TYR A 93 24.53 10.96 -32.87
CA TYR A 93 25.34 9.77 -33.15
C TYR A 93 24.48 8.50 -33.02
N PRO A 94 24.75 7.46 -33.83
CA PRO A 94 24.03 6.19 -33.71
C PRO A 94 24.16 5.59 -32.29
N GLY A 95 23.05 5.13 -31.72
CA GLY A 95 23.02 4.50 -30.40
C GLY A 95 23.10 5.46 -29.20
N MET A 96 23.18 6.77 -29.44
CA MET A 96 23.06 7.78 -28.38
C MET A 96 21.63 8.28 -28.24
N MET A 97 21.32 8.91 -27.10
CA MET A 97 20.05 9.61 -26.92
C MET A 97 19.90 10.74 -27.93
N ALA A 98 18.67 11.10 -28.25
CA ALA A 98 18.41 12.19 -29.19
C ALA A 98 18.96 13.51 -28.64
N PRO A 99 19.57 14.35 -29.52
CA PRO A 99 20.18 15.61 -29.11
C PRO A 99 19.13 16.60 -28.58
N GLU A 100 19.57 17.51 -27.72
CA GLU A 100 18.74 18.57 -27.16
C GLU A 100 18.10 19.41 -28.29
N GLY A 101 16.82 19.75 -28.14
CA GLY A 101 16.04 20.49 -29.16
C GLY A 101 15.40 19.61 -30.24
N SER A 102 15.68 18.30 -30.28
CA SER A 102 14.91 17.37 -31.14
C SER A 102 13.57 16.99 -30.51
N TRP A 103 12.57 16.64 -31.35
CA TRP A 103 11.26 16.18 -30.87
C TRP A 103 11.38 14.92 -30.01
N GLN A 104 12.25 13.99 -30.40
CA GLN A 104 12.51 12.76 -29.66
C GLN A 104 13.06 13.08 -28.27
N HIS A 105 14.02 14.00 -28.16
CA HIS A 105 14.55 14.44 -26.87
C HIS A 105 13.46 15.06 -25.98
N TRP A 106 12.61 15.92 -26.56
CA TRP A 106 11.46 16.48 -25.85
C TRP A 106 10.51 15.40 -25.35
N PHE A 107 10.12 14.44 -26.20
CA PHE A 107 9.22 13.36 -25.83
C PHE A 107 9.77 12.57 -24.64
N TRP A 108 11.04 12.15 -24.70
CA TRP A 108 11.68 11.36 -23.64
C TRP A 108 11.96 12.12 -22.35
N HIS A 109 12.16 13.44 -22.41
CA HIS A 109 12.57 14.23 -21.22
C HIS A 109 11.46 15.11 -20.66
N SER A 110 10.32 15.21 -21.33
CA SER A 110 9.15 15.93 -20.84
C SER A 110 8.52 15.19 -19.67
N LYS A 111 8.85 15.60 -18.45
CA LYS A 111 8.26 15.05 -17.21
C LYS A 111 6.75 15.21 -17.20
N LEU A 112 6.27 16.37 -17.66
CA LEU A 112 4.86 16.70 -17.69
C LEU A 112 4.09 15.71 -18.60
N LEU A 113 4.58 15.48 -19.82
CA LEU A 113 3.97 14.52 -20.74
C LEU A 113 3.87 13.12 -20.11
N HIS A 114 4.97 12.62 -19.55
CA HIS A 114 4.97 11.30 -18.90
C HIS A 114 4.03 11.25 -17.70
N THR A 115 3.96 12.31 -16.88
CA THR A 115 3.00 12.35 -15.77
C THR A 115 1.55 12.37 -16.24
N PHE A 116 1.23 13.06 -17.33
CA PHE A 116 -0.12 13.03 -17.89
C PHE A 116 -0.47 11.66 -18.48
N ILE A 117 0.47 11.00 -19.15
CA ILE A 117 0.25 9.66 -19.71
C ILE A 117 0.06 8.66 -18.56
N THR A 118 0.93 8.66 -17.54
CA THR A 118 0.85 7.71 -16.42
C THR A 118 -0.38 7.97 -15.56
N MET A 119 -0.64 9.21 -15.16
CA MET A 119 -1.83 9.53 -14.37
C MET A 119 -3.11 9.35 -15.18
N GLY A 120 -3.11 9.69 -16.47
CA GLY A 120 -4.24 9.49 -17.37
C GLY A 120 -4.57 8.01 -17.58
N THR A 121 -3.55 7.17 -17.80
CA THR A 121 -3.76 5.71 -17.93
C THR A 121 -4.25 5.08 -16.63
N LEU A 122 -3.69 5.47 -15.48
CA LEU A 122 -4.16 4.99 -14.18
C LEU A 122 -5.60 5.43 -13.89
N LEU A 123 -5.94 6.69 -14.18
CA LEU A 123 -7.30 7.22 -14.05
C LEU A 123 -8.27 6.45 -14.96
N ALA A 124 -7.92 6.26 -16.23
CA ALA A 124 -8.76 5.52 -17.18
C ALA A 124 -8.97 4.06 -16.75
N MET A 125 -7.93 3.38 -16.27
CA MET A 125 -8.05 2.03 -15.69
C MET A 125 -8.92 2.02 -14.43
N ALA A 126 -8.80 3.01 -13.55
CA ALA A 126 -9.62 3.10 -12.34
C ALA A 126 -11.11 3.30 -12.69
N ILE A 127 -11.41 4.20 -13.63
CA ILE A 127 -12.78 4.43 -14.11
C ILE A 127 -13.32 3.17 -14.80
N TYR A 128 -12.53 2.53 -15.66
CA TYR A 128 -12.94 1.30 -16.34
C TYR A 128 -13.24 0.15 -15.36
N THR A 129 -12.34 -0.06 -14.39
CA THR A 129 -12.53 -1.11 -13.36
C THR A 129 -13.72 -0.79 -12.45
N PHE A 130 -13.97 0.49 -12.14
CA PHE A 130 -15.17 0.92 -11.43
C PHE A 130 -16.44 0.51 -12.18
N PHE A 131 -16.58 0.87 -13.47
CA PHE A 131 -17.74 0.49 -14.27
C PHE A 131 -17.88 -1.04 -14.42
N MET A 132 -16.77 -1.75 -14.66
CA MET A 132 -16.81 -3.21 -14.78
C MET A 132 -17.21 -3.89 -13.47
N ASN A 133 -16.79 -3.37 -12.32
CA ASN A 133 -17.24 -3.88 -11.02
C ASN A 133 -18.78 -3.80 -10.88
N TYR A 134 -19.37 -2.68 -11.28
CA TYR A 134 -20.84 -2.54 -11.29
C TYR A 134 -21.52 -3.46 -12.30
N ALA A 135 -20.96 -3.59 -13.51
CA ALA A 135 -21.51 -4.44 -14.55
C ALA A 135 -21.57 -5.93 -14.14
N TYR A 136 -20.64 -6.41 -13.31
CA TYR A 136 -20.63 -7.81 -12.87
C TYR A 136 -21.24 -8.06 -11.49
N ASN A 137 -21.08 -7.15 -10.53
CA ASN A 137 -21.46 -7.40 -9.13
C ASN A 137 -22.73 -6.68 -8.68
N SER A 138 -23.31 -5.78 -9.50
CA SER A 138 -24.55 -5.11 -9.13
C SER A 138 -25.78 -6.00 -9.41
N PRO A 139 -26.83 -5.91 -8.58
CA PRO A 139 -28.11 -6.59 -8.84
C PRO A 139 -28.84 -6.01 -10.08
N TYR A 140 -28.42 -4.82 -10.53
CA TYR A 140 -29.01 -4.08 -11.65
C TYR A 140 -28.19 -4.18 -12.95
N LYS A 141 -27.34 -5.21 -13.09
CA LYS A 141 -26.47 -5.38 -14.26
C LYS A 141 -27.21 -5.44 -15.60
N GLU A 142 -28.44 -5.94 -15.62
CA GLU A 142 -29.24 -6.05 -16.85
C GLU A 142 -29.70 -4.69 -17.39
N LEU A 143 -29.70 -3.66 -16.53
CA LEU A 143 -30.03 -2.29 -16.90
C LEU A 143 -28.81 -1.52 -17.47
N VAL A 144 -27.63 -2.14 -17.48
CA VAL A 144 -26.41 -1.51 -17.98
C VAL A 144 -26.46 -1.42 -19.51
N PRO A 145 -26.30 -0.22 -20.10
CA PRO A 145 -26.33 -0.09 -21.55
C PRO A 145 -25.11 -0.78 -22.19
N PRO A 146 -25.28 -1.43 -23.36
CA PRO A 146 -24.17 -2.08 -24.05
C PRO A 146 -23.13 -1.06 -24.49
N THR A 147 -21.85 -1.43 -24.48
CA THR A 147 -20.72 -0.52 -24.76
C THR A 147 -20.76 0.09 -26.16
N SER A 148 -21.48 -0.52 -27.12
CA SER A 148 -21.72 0.04 -28.44
C SER A 148 -22.54 1.33 -28.41
N THR A 149 -23.47 1.47 -27.47
CA THR A 149 -24.33 2.66 -27.34
C THR A 149 -23.56 3.92 -26.95
N LEU A 150 -22.36 3.79 -26.38
CA LEU A 150 -21.48 4.93 -26.11
C LEU A 150 -21.11 5.69 -27.39
N PHE A 151 -20.94 4.98 -28.52
CA PHE A 151 -20.58 5.59 -29.80
C PHE A 151 -21.79 6.06 -30.60
N THR A 152 -22.95 5.42 -30.44
CA THR A 152 -24.19 5.80 -31.12
C THR A 152 -24.89 6.96 -30.42
N ASP A 153 -25.17 6.81 -29.12
CA ASP A 153 -25.96 7.74 -28.31
C ASP A 153 -25.27 7.98 -26.95
N PRO A 154 -24.17 8.76 -26.91
CA PRO A 154 -23.37 8.96 -25.70
C PRO A 154 -24.19 9.57 -24.55
N GLY A 155 -25.15 10.45 -24.85
CA GLY A 155 -26.01 11.07 -23.84
C GLY A 155 -26.86 10.05 -23.09
N TYR A 156 -27.50 9.14 -23.83
CA TYR A 156 -28.31 8.07 -23.23
C TYR A 156 -27.46 7.12 -22.39
N PHE A 157 -26.27 6.76 -22.88
CA PHE A 157 -25.34 5.87 -22.18
C PHE A 157 -25.03 6.37 -20.75
N PHE A 158 -24.67 7.64 -20.60
CA PHE A 158 -24.36 8.19 -19.27
C PHE A 158 -25.59 8.33 -18.37
N VAL A 159 -26.75 8.66 -18.94
CA VAL A 159 -28.01 8.75 -18.18
C VAL A 159 -28.42 7.38 -17.63
N ALA A 160 -28.38 6.34 -18.48
CA ALA A 160 -28.68 4.97 -18.06
C ALA A 160 -27.69 4.48 -17.00
N TRP A 161 -26.40 4.74 -17.16
CA TRP A 161 -25.40 4.39 -16.14
C TRP A 161 -25.63 5.11 -14.80
N LYS A 162 -25.99 6.39 -14.83
CA LYS A 162 -26.34 7.14 -13.62
C LYS A 162 -27.52 6.49 -12.90
N GLU A 163 -28.54 6.05 -13.62
CA GLU A 163 -29.69 5.38 -13.05
C GLU A 163 -29.30 4.06 -12.35
N VAL A 164 -28.45 3.25 -12.97
CA VAL A 164 -27.91 2.01 -12.38
C VAL A 164 -27.11 2.27 -11.11
N ILE A 165 -26.27 3.30 -11.10
CA ILE A 165 -25.50 3.66 -9.90
C ILE A 165 -26.44 4.11 -8.79
N LEU A 166 -27.42 4.95 -9.11
CA LEU A 166 -28.40 5.45 -8.14
C LEU A 166 -29.26 4.32 -7.56
N SER A 167 -29.71 3.36 -8.37
CA SER A 167 -30.48 2.21 -7.89
C SER A 167 -29.64 1.31 -6.98
N HIS A 168 -28.38 1.04 -7.35
CA HIS A 168 -27.46 0.26 -6.53
C HIS A 168 -27.16 0.93 -5.17
N GLU A 169 -27.02 2.26 -5.16
CA GLU A 169 -26.83 3.02 -3.94
C GLU A 169 -28.08 3.01 -3.05
N LYS A 170 -29.28 3.15 -3.64
CA LYS A 170 -30.55 3.01 -2.93
C LYS A 170 -30.67 1.62 -2.29
N ASP A 171 -30.36 0.57 -3.02
CA ASP A 171 -30.37 -0.81 -2.51
C ASP A 171 -29.39 -1.02 -1.36
N LYS A 172 -28.17 -0.48 -1.48
CA LYS A 172 -27.19 -0.50 -0.39
C LYS A 172 -27.70 0.24 0.84
N ALA A 173 -28.33 1.40 0.66
CA ALA A 173 -28.90 2.18 1.75
C ALA A 173 -30.06 1.43 2.43
N LEU A 174 -30.95 0.80 1.66
CA LEU A 174 -32.03 -0.03 2.19
C LEU A 174 -31.48 -1.21 3.00
N LYS A 175 -30.53 -1.98 2.44
CA LYS A 175 -29.89 -3.10 3.15
C LYS A 175 -29.17 -2.67 4.42
N ALA A 176 -28.48 -1.53 4.39
CA ALA A 176 -27.84 -0.97 5.57
C ALA A 176 -28.86 -0.53 6.64
N GLY A 177 -29.98 0.06 6.20
CA GLY A 177 -31.11 0.41 7.05
C GLY A 177 -31.72 -0.83 7.71
N GLU A 178 -32.04 -1.85 6.93
CA GLU A 178 -32.58 -3.13 7.42
C GLU A 178 -31.62 -3.81 8.40
N HIS A 179 -30.31 -3.80 8.12
CA HIS A 179 -29.34 -4.36 9.05
C HIS A 179 -29.32 -3.58 10.38
N ARG A 180 -29.43 -2.26 10.32
CA ARG A 180 -29.50 -1.41 11.51
C ARG A 180 -30.80 -1.64 12.29
N THR A 181 -31.96 -1.74 11.63
CA THR A 181 -33.24 -1.97 12.32
C THR A 181 -33.24 -3.33 12.99
N ARG A 182 -32.81 -4.40 12.31
CA ARG A 182 -32.66 -5.74 12.91
C ARG A 182 -31.80 -5.72 14.17
N HIS A 183 -30.67 -5.00 14.13
CA HIS A 183 -29.81 -4.87 15.30
C HIS A 183 -30.49 -4.11 16.46
N VAL A 184 -31.23 -3.04 16.16
CA VAL A 184 -31.99 -2.28 17.17
C VAL A 184 -33.10 -3.14 17.76
N ASP A 185 -33.82 -3.91 16.94
CA ASP A 185 -34.89 -4.81 17.37
C ASP A 185 -34.35 -5.92 18.29
N ASP A 186 -33.20 -6.50 17.95
CA ASP A 186 -32.55 -7.53 18.77
C ASP A 186 -32.09 -6.97 20.12
N VAL A 187 -31.55 -5.75 20.14
CA VAL A 187 -31.21 -5.05 21.39
C VAL A 187 -32.46 -4.74 22.21
N ALA A 188 -33.55 -4.30 21.57
CA ALA A 188 -34.81 -4.01 22.25
C ALA A 188 -35.43 -5.27 22.88
N LYS A 189 -35.49 -6.38 22.14
CA LYS A 189 -35.94 -7.69 22.64
C LYS A 189 -35.09 -8.15 23.82
N ARG A 190 -33.76 -8.00 23.75
CA ARG A 190 -32.86 -8.35 24.86
C ARG A 190 -33.15 -7.52 26.10
N ARG A 191 -33.33 -6.21 25.95
CA ARG A 191 -33.68 -5.30 27.05
C ARG A 191 -35.03 -5.67 27.67
N TYR A 192 -36.02 -5.94 26.83
CA TYR A 192 -37.34 -6.37 27.27
C TYR A 192 -37.27 -7.69 28.05
N TYR A 193 -36.54 -8.69 27.53
CA TYR A 193 -36.32 -9.96 28.23
C TYR A 193 -35.66 -9.76 29.59
N MET A 194 -34.60 -8.93 29.66
CA MET A 194 -33.94 -8.62 30.94
C MET A 194 -34.91 -7.97 31.94
N LYS A 195 -35.71 -6.99 31.49
CA LYS A 195 -36.75 -6.33 32.30
C LYS A 195 -37.79 -7.33 32.82
N ALA A 196 -38.34 -8.18 31.94
CA ALA A 196 -39.33 -9.19 32.31
C ALA A 196 -38.80 -10.20 33.35
N HIS A 197 -37.49 -10.45 33.34
CA HIS A 197 -36.81 -11.30 34.32
C HIS A 197 -36.23 -10.54 35.53
N GLY A 198 -36.57 -9.25 35.71
CA GLY A 198 -36.14 -8.46 36.87
C GLY A 198 -34.65 -8.09 36.88
N ILE A 199 -33.96 -8.23 35.75
CA ILE A 199 -32.57 -7.83 35.58
C ILE A 199 -32.56 -6.38 35.07
N GLU A 200 -32.18 -5.43 35.93
CA GLU A 200 -32.10 -4.01 35.54
C GLU A 200 -31.20 -3.83 34.30
N PRO A 201 -31.71 -3.27 33.19
CA PRO A 201 -30.91 -3.02 32.00
C PRO A 201 -30.00 -1.82 32.24
N LYS A 202 -28.84 -2.05 32.87
CA LYS A 202 -27.78 -1.04 32.95
C LYS A 202 -27.06 -0.96 31.61
N ASP A 203 -27.37 0.09 30.85
CA ASP A 203 -26.68 0.39 29.61
C ASP A 203 -25.19 0.72 29.90
N PRO A 204 -24.23 0.12 29.19
CA PRO A 204 -22.81 0.38 29.44
C PRO A 204 -22.46 1.87 29.20
N VAL A 205 -23.17 2.53 28.29
CA VAL A 205 -23.01 3.97 28.03
C VAL A 205 -23.54 4.82 29.18
N THR A 206 -24.63 4.42 29.84
CA THR A 206 -25.15 5.17 31.00
C THR A 206 -24.29 4.96 32.23
N MET A 207 -23.67 3.79 32.39
CA MET A 207 -22.68 3.53 33.43
C MET A 207 -21.38 4.33 33.25
N VAL A 208 -20.94 4.57 32.01
CA VAL A 208 -19.69 5.29 31.72
C VAL A 208 -19.89 6.81 31.63
N PHE A 209 -21.03 7.28 31.11
CA PHE A 209 -21.25 8.71 30.85
C PHE A 209 -22.27 9.40 31.76
N GLY A 210 -22.91 8.69 32.72
CA GLY A 210 -23.76 9.26 33.76
C GLY A 210 -25.03 10.02 33.27
N LYS A 211 -25.16 10.24 31.97
CA LYS A 211 -26.27 10.96 31.33
C LYS A 211 -26.93 10.02 30.32
N GLY A 212 -27.86 9.21 30.84
CA GLY A 212 -28.66 8.30 30.04
C GLY A 212 -29.97 8.95 29.64
N ASP A 213 -30.25 8.91 28.34
CA ASP A 213 -31.59 9.14 27.79
C ASP A 213 -32.50 8.05 28.37
N GLN A 214 -33.39 8.40 29.30
CA GLN A 214 -34.40 7.49 29.82
C GLN A 214 -35.47 7.31 28.75
N ARG A 215 -35.21 6.46 27.75
CA ARG A 215 -36.28 6.01 26.85
C ARG A 215 -37.35 5.36 27.73
N SER A 216 -38.56 5.90 27.67
CA SER A 216 -39.63 5.52 28.57
C SER A 216 -39.95 4.03 28.40
N GLU A 217 -40.33 3.38 29.49
CA GLU A 217 -40.56 1.93 29.54
C GLU A 217 -41.56 1.45 28.49
N ALA A 218 -42.54 2.30 28.15
CA ALA A 218 -43.54 2.06 27.11
C ALA A 218 -42.94 2.04 25.69
N GLU A 219 -41.88 2.81 25.43
CA GLU A 219 -41.20 2.80 24.12
C GLU A 219 -40.42 1.51 23.89
N ILE A 220 -39.77 0.99 24.95
CA ILE A 220 -39.00 -0.26 24.87
C ILE A 220 -39.94 -1.45 24.64
N GLU A 221 -41.10 -1.46 25.29
CA GLU A 221 -42.13 -2.47 25.11
C GLU A 221 -42.80 -2.40 23.73
N ALA A 222 -43.13 -1.20 23.24
CA ALA A 222 -43.71 -0.99 21.92
C ALA A 222 -42.76 -1.45 20.80
N VAL A 223 -41.48 -1.09 20.87
CA VAL A 223 -40.46 -1.52 19.90
C VAL A 223 -40.21 -3.04 19.97
N ALA A 224 -40.20 -3.64 21.16
CA ALA A 224 -39.96 -5.09 21.32
C ALA A 224 -41.14 -5.96 20.85
N LEU A 225 -42.39 -5.50 21.02
CA LEU A 225 -43.60 -6.20 20.58
C LEU A 225 -44.04 -5.84 19.15
N GLY A 226 -43.37 -4.91 18.48
CA GLY A 226 -43.77 -4.42 17.15
C GLY A 226 -45.13 -3.71 17.15
N ARG A 227 -45.52 -3.13 18.30
CA ARG A 227 -46.75 -2.34 18.44
C ARG A 227 -46.44 -0.89 18.09
N GLU A 228 -47.39 -0.17 17.47
CA GLU A 228 -47.21 1.24 17.11
C GLU A 228 -46.71 2.05 18.31
N MET A 229 -45.65 2.85 18.10
CA MET A 229 -45.03 3.67 19.14
C MET A 229 -46.08 4.62 19.74
N PRO A 230 -46.08 4.84 21.06
CA PRO A 230 -46.88 5.92 21.62
C PRO A 230 -46.44 7.25 21.00
N GLU A 231 -47.41 8.06 20.59
CA GLU A 231 -47.22 9.36 19.96
C GLU A 231 -46.36 10.25 20.88
N LYS A 232 -45.16 10.61 20.44
CA LYS A 232 -44.27 11.49 21.19
C LYS A 232 -44.92 12.85 21.31
N THR A 233 -45.02 13.36 22.54
CA THR A 233 -45.51 14.72 22.79
C THR A 233 -44.58 15.74 22.10
N PRO A 234 -45.12 16.87 21.62
CA PRO A 234 -44.36 17.85 20.80
C PRO A 234 -43.12 18.43 21.51
N GLU A 235 -43.01 18.28 22.82
CA GLU A 235 -41.91 18.75 23.65
C GLU A 235 -40.63 17.90 23.51
N GLU A 236 -40.75 16.58 23.30
CA GLU A 236 -39.59 15.70 23.11
C GLU A 236 -38.96 15.84 21.72
N GLU A 237 -39.78 16.17 20.71
CA GLU A 237 -39.33 16.40 19.34
C GLU A 237 -38.55 17.72 19.19
N ALA A 238 -38.86 18.72 20.03
CA ALA A 238 -38.14 19.98 20.12
C ALA A 238 -36.78 19.84 20.83
N ALA A 239 -36.68 18.96 21.83
CA ALA A 239 -35.45 18.71 22.59
C ALA A 239 -34.37 17.94 21.79
N GLY A 240 -34.77 17.12 20.82
CA GLY A 240 -33.86 16.36 19.95
C GLY A 240 -33.20 17.16 18.82
N LYS A 241 -33.72 18.35 18.49
CA LYS A 241 -33.18 19.21 17.41
C LYS A 241 -31.91 19.91 17.89
N ARG A 242 -30.76 19.26 17.68
CA ARG A 242 -29.44 19.87 17.89
C ARG A 242 -29.32 21.17 17.08
N LYS A 243 -28.88 22.25 17.73
CA LYS A 243 -28.66 23.55 17.08
C LYS A 243 -27.66 23.39 15.95
N LYS A 244 -28.09 23.75 14.73
CA LYS A 244 -27.27 23.70 13.51
C LYS A 244 -26.06 24.60 13.69
N TRP A 245 -24.88 24.00 13.86
CA TRP A 245 -23.62 24.72 13.80
C TRP A 245 -23.03 24.50 12.41
N PHE A 246 -22.88 25.58 11.65
CA PHE A 246 -22.31 25.61 10.29
C PHE A 246 -23.00 24.80 9.19
N GLY A 247 -24.34 24.74 9.19
CA GLY A 247 -25.10 24.45 7.96
C GLY A 247 -24.89 23.08 7.31
N ILE A 248 -24.37 22.09 8.04
CA ILE A 248 -24.22 20.71 7.56
C ILE A 248 -25.04 19.82 8.51
N PHE A 249 -25.82 18.92 7.92
CA PHE A 249 -26.84 18.07 8.55
C PHE A 249 -26.33 17.25 9.74
#